data_AF-A0A523AF14-F1
#
_entry.id   AF-A0A523AF14-F1
#
_cell.length_a   1.000
_cell.length_b   1.000
_cell.length_c   1.000
_cell.angle_alpha   90.00
_cell.angle_beta   90.00
_cell.angle_gamma   90.00
#
_symmetry.space_group_name_H-M   'P 1'
#
loop_
_entity.id
_entity.type
_entity.pdbx_description
1 polymer ?
#
loop_
_entity_poly.entity_id
_entity_poly.type
_entity_poly.pdbx_seq_one_letter_code
_entity_poly.pdbx_strand_id
1 'polypeptide(L)'
;MILFLDSIPEFLRFFALIAAWFCFWYFSHCFAHFLAGKIFGIRFLYYFVGRSAITRLPQFRFLKIFPVLGIKVDVESFSAISSRDKFIFYASGAFASMFVPTVCLIPAAKLGTQTFLFVLLLCIGNIILTLYFSPRVGDLSRAKR
;
A
#
# COMPACT_ATOMS: atom_id res chain seq x y z
N MET A 1 -9.76 11.67 12.03
CA MET A 1 -8.48 12.18 11.46
C MET A 1 -8.55 13.66 11.10
N ILE A 2 -9.60 14.14 10.41
CA ILE A 2 -9.79 15.57 10.07
C ILE A 2 -9.91 16.47 11.32
N LEU A 3 -10.35 15.93 12.46
CA LEU A 3 -10.54 16.65 13.72
C LEU A 3 -9.28 16.83 14.59
N PHE A 4 -8.13 16.23 14.21
CA PHE A 4 -6.90 16.30 15.01
C PHE A 4 -5.83 17.23 14.42
N LEU A 5 -6.06 17.83 13.26
CA LEU A 5 -5.09 18.76 12.67
C LEU A 5 -5.02 20.08 13.42
N ASP A 6 -6.15 20.52 13.98
CA ASP A 6 -6.24 21.82 14.65
C ASP A 6 -5.49 21.82 15.99
N SER A 7 -5.34 20.66 16.62
CA SER A 7 -4.56 20.49 17.87
C SER A 7 -3.06 20.31 17.65
N ILE A 8 -2.60 20.18 16.41
CA ILE A 8 -1.18 20.02 16.06
C ILE A 8 -0.59 21.41 15.72
N PRO A 9 0.59 21.78 16.27
CA PRO A 9 1.31 22.99 15.88
C PRO A 9 1.47 23.10 14.36
N GLU A 10 1.28 24.29 13.80
CA GLU A 10 1.19 24.49 12.35
C GLU A 10 2.37 23.90 11.58
N PHE A 11 3.60 24.10 12.07
CA PHE A 11 4.82 23.56 11.46
C PHE A 11 4.88 22.02 11.47
N LEU A 12 4.20 21.35 12.42
CA LEU A 12 4.14 19.89 12.51
C LEU A 12 3.04 19.28 11.64
N ARG A 13 2.05 20.07 11.21
CA ARG A 13 0.92 19.56 10.42
C ARG A 13 1.37 18.96 9.10
N PHE A 14 2.36 19.56 8.45
CA PHE A 14 2.97 19.03 7.23
C PHE A 14 3.61 17.65 7.48
N PHE A 15 4.46 17.53 8.49
CA PHE A 15 5.13 16.26 8.82
C PHE A 15 4.14 15.18 9.24
N ALA A 16 3.12 15.54 10.03
CA ALA A 16 2.04 14.64 10.41
C ALA A 16 1.25 14.14 9.18
N LEU A 17 1.01 15.02 8.20
CA LEU A 17 0.37 14.66 6.94
C LEU A 17 1.23 13.70 6.12
N ILE A 18 2.55 13.92 6.03
CA ILE A 18 3.47 13.01 5.34
C ILE A 18 3.52 11.65 6.03
N ALA A 19 3.60 11.63 7.36
CA ALA A 19 3.54 10.40 8.13
C ALA A 19 2.21 9.66 7.91
N ALA A 20 1.08 10.38 7.90
CA ALA A 20 -0.23 9.80 7.60
C ALA A 20 -0.27 9.21 6.19
N TRP A 21 0.24 9.94 5.19
CA TRP A 21 0.32 9.46 3.81
C TRP A 21 1.13 8.16 3.73
N PHE A 22 2.28 8.09 4.40
CA PHE A 22 3.09 6.88 4.46
C PHE A 22 2.35 5.73 5.14
N CYS A 23 1.66 5.98 6.24
CA CYS A 23 0.84 4.98 6.92
C CYS A 23 -0.27 4.43 6.00
N PHE A 24 -1.00 5.30 5.30
CA PHE A 24 -2.01 4.88 4.34
C PHE A 24 -1.42 4.11 3.17
N TRP A 25 -0.21 4.46 2.72
CA TRP A 25 0.46 3.73 1.65
C TRP A 25 0.91 2.34 2.10
N TYR A 26 1.58 2.26 3.25
CA TYR A 26 2.23 1.05 3.73
C TYR A 26 1.23 0.03 4.30
N PHE A 27 0.34 0.45 5.20
CA PHE A 27 -0.55 -0.46 5.91
C PHE A 27 -1.77 -0.89 5.10
N SER A 28 -2.28 -0.04 4.20
CA SER A 28 -3.46 -0.37 3.39
C SER A 28 -3.24 -1.59 2.49
N HIS A 29 -2.00 -1.79 2.02
CA HIS A 29 -1.63 -2.92 1.19
C HIS A 29 -1.90 -4.26 1.88
N CYS A 30 -1.32 -4.47 3.06
CA CYS A 30 -1.51 -5.71 3.83
C CYS A 30 -2.93 -5.84 4.34
N PHE A 31 -3.55 -4.74 4.73
CA PHE A 31 -4.94 -4.72 5.18
C PHE A 31 -5.91 -5.14 4.07
N ALA A 32 -5.68 -4.71 2.84
CA ALA A 32 -6.51 -5.10 1.69
C ALA A 32 -6.40 -6.59 1.37
N HIS A 33 -5.18 -7.16 1.38
CA HIS A 33 -4.99 -8.61 1.28
C HIS A 33 -5.73 -9.37 2.38
N PHE A 34 -5.64 -8.87 3.62
CA PHE A 34 -6.37 -9.47 4.74
C PHE A 34 -7.88 -9.43 4.51
N LEU A 35 -8.44 -8.28 4.16
CA LEU A 35 -9.87 -8.11 3.95
C LEU A 35 -10.39 -8.96 2.78
N ALA A 36 -9.72 -8.88 1.62
CA ALA A 36 -10.05 -9.69 0.46
C ALA A 36 -9.98 -11.18 0.78
N GLY A 37 -8.91 -11.62 1.43
CA GLY A 37 -8.77 -13.03 1.80
C GLY A 37 -9.82 -13.49 2.80
N LYS A 38 -10.21 -12.66 3.78
CA LYS A 38 -11.32 -13.00 4.71
C LYS A 38 -12.64 -13.17 3.97
N ILE A 39 -12.94 -12.33 2.97
CA ILE A 39 -14.14 -12.45 2.13
C ILE A 39 -14.15 -13.78 1.37
N PHE A 40 -12.99 -14.25 0.89
CA PHE A 40 -12.86 -15.51 0.14
C PHE A 40 -12.58 -16.75 1.01
N GLY A 41 -12.63 -16.64 2.35
CA GLY A 41 -12.38 -17.77 3.25
C GLY A 41 -10.91 -18.19 3.39
N ILE A 42 -9.97 -17.34 2.99
CA ILE A 42 -8.53 -17.58 3.13
C ILE A 42 -8.14 -17.46 4.62
N ARG A 43 -7.39 -18.45 5.11
CA ARG A 43 -6.84 -18.45 6.46
C ARG A 43 -5.45 -17.81 6.47
N PHE A 44 -5.18 -17.05 7.52
CA PHE A 44 -3.91 -16.36 7.72
C PHE A 44 -3.20 -16.95 8.94
N LEU A 45 -1.89 -17.17 8.82
CA LEU A 45 -1.07 -17.78 9.87
C LEU A 45 -0.45 -16.71 10.77
N TYR A 46 0.26 -15.73 10.19
CA TYR A 46 0.92 -14.66 10.95
C TYR A 46 1.33 -13.50 10.03
N TYR A 47 1.56 -12.32 10.62
CA TYR A 47 2.22 -11.20 9.96
C TYR A 47 3.74 -11.35 10.05
N PHE A 48 4.46 -10.92 9.02
CA PHE A 48 5.91 -10.94 9.00
C PHE A 48 6.46 -9.65 8.38
N VAL A 49 7.70 -9.33 8.72
CA VAL A 49 8.44 -8.25 8.08
C VAL A 49 9.47 -8.88 7.14
N GLY A 50 9.30 -8.66 5.85
CA GLY A 50 10.12 -9.20 4.78
C GLY A 50 10.82 -8.11 3.97
N ARG A 51 11.27 -8.50 2.77
CA ARG A 51 11.95 -7.63 1.81
C ARG A 51 11.04 -7.37 0.61
N SER A 52 11.12 -6.16 0.06
CA SER A 52 10.38 -5.81 -1.16
C SER A 52 10.74 -6.72 -2.34
N ALA A 53 9.73 -7.17 -3.09
CA ALA A 53 9.95 -7.96 -4.31
C ALA A 53 10.68 -7.16 -5.41
N ILE A 54 10.68 -5.82 -5.33
CA ILE A 54 11.44 -4.92 -6.21
C ILE A 54 12.95 -5.21 -6.11
N THR A 55 13.44 -5.70 -4.96
CA THR A 55 14.85 -6.06 -4.77
C THR A 55 15.33 -7.25 -5.62
N ARG A 56 14.40 -7.93 -6.33
CA ARG A 56 14.73 -8.93 -7.35
C ARG A 56 15.29 -8.28 -8.62
N LEU A 57 15.02 -6.99 -8.85
CA LEU A 57 15.60 -6.22 -9.94
C LEU A 57 17.00 -5.72 -9.54
N PRO A 58 18.06 -5.98 -10.34
CA PRO A 58 19.44 -5.63 -9.99
C PRO A 58 19.63 -4.15 -9.64
N GLN A 59 18.92 -3.27 -10.36
CA GLN A 59 19.01 -1.81 -10.23
C GLN A 59 18.47 -1.29 -8.90
N PHE A 60 17.65 -2.08 -8.20
CA PHE A 60 16.95 -1.67 -6.97
C PHE A 60 17.37 -2.46 -5.73
N ARG A 61 18.57 -3.07 -5.78
CA ARG A 61 19.08 -3.91 -4.68
C ARG A 61 19.31 -3.12 -3.38
N PHE A 62 19.52 -1.81 -3.46
CA PHE A 62 19.63 -0.92 -2.30
C PHE A 62 18.34 -0.83 -1.46
N LEU A 63 17.17 -1.11 -2.06
CA LEU A 63 15.88 -1.12 -1.35
C LEU A 63 15.70 -2.31 -0.39
N LYS A 64 16.70 -3.19 -0.26
CA LYS A 64 16.70 -4.29 0.73
C LYS A 64 16.63 -3.80 2.18
N ILE A 65 17.03 -2.56 2.44
CA ILE A 65 17.03 -1.96 3.77
C ILE A 65 15.61 -1.62 4.22
N PHE A 66 14.67 -1.41 3.29
CA PHE A 66 13.31 -1.05 3.62
C PHE A 66 12.48 -2.30 3.98
N PRO A 67 12.02 -2.41 5.25
CA PRO A 67 11.18 -3.51 5.67
C PRO A 67 9.81 -3.43 4.98
N VAL A 68 9.30 -4.56 4.50
CA VAL A 68 7.95 -4.66 3.94
C VAL A 68 7.12 -5.59 4.80
N LEU A 69 5.98 -5.09 5.27
CA LEU A 69 5.01 -5.90 5.98
C LEU A 69 4.38 -6.88 4.99
N GLY A 70 4.21 -8.13 5.44
CA GLY A 70 3.54 -9.17 4.68
C GLY A 70 2.66 -10.01 5.58
N ILE A 71 1.68 -10.68 4.98
CA ILE A 71 0.80 -11.63 5.67
C ILE A 71 1.06 -13.03 5.13
N LYS A 72 1.31 -13.98 6.02
CA LYS A 72 1.51 -15.39 5.64
C LYS A 72 0.14 -16.05 5.53
N VAL A 73 -0.13 -16.56 4.34
CA VAL A 73 -1.37 -17.27 4.02
C VAL A 73 -1.17 -18.78 4.19
N ASP A 74 -2.21 -19.45 4.69
CA ASP A 74 -2.32 -20.91 4.72
C ASP A 74 -2.51 -21.48 3.31
N VAL A 75 -1.62 -22.39 2.92
CA VAL A 75 -1.53 -22.88 1.53
C VAL A 75 -2.77 -23.66 1.12
N GLU A 76 -3.33 -24.47 2.02
CA GLU A 76 -4.53 -25.27 1.74
C GLU A 76 -5.73 -24.36 1.44
N SER A 77 -6.04 -23.43 2.34
CA SER A 77 -7.15 -22.49 2.16
C SER A 77 -6.97 -21.62 0.91
N PHE A 78 -5.74 -21.20 0.59
CA PHE A 78 -5.45 -20.43 -0.60
C PHE A 78 -5.58 -21.26 -1.88
N SER A 79 -5.16 -22.52 -1.86
CA SER A 79 -5.23 -23.38 -3.03
C SER A 79 -6.67 -23.68 -3.43
N ALA A 80 -7.57 -23.75 -2.45
CA ALA A 80 -8.99 -24.08 -2.60
C ALA A 80 -9.84 -23.00 -3.29
N ILE A 81 -9.40 -21.73 -3.30
CA ILE A 81 -10.17 -20.64 -3.92
C ILE A 81 -9.98 -20.62 -5.44
N SER A 82 -10.94 -20.01 -6.16
CA SER A 82 -10.91 -19.90 -7.62
C SER A 82 -9.76 -19.00 -8.11
N SER A 83 -9.35 -19.15 -9.38
CA SER A 83 -8.35 -18.27 -9.99
C SER A 83 -8.78 -16.80 -10.01
N ARG A 84 -10.08 -16.53 -10.11
CA ARG A 84 -10.64 -15.18 -10.04
C ARG A 84 -10.45 -14.58 -8.65
N ASP A 85 -10.66 -15.37 -7.60
CA ASP A 85 -10.51 -14.90 -6.21
C ASP A 85 -9.04 -14.67 -5.87
N LYS A 86 -8.12 -15.52 -6.39
CA LYS A 86 -6.67 -15.30 -6.31
C LYS A 86 -6.26 -14.00 -7.00
N PHE A 87 -6.82 -13.72 -8.17
CA PHE A 87 -6.58 -12.46 -8.88
C PHE A 87 -7.04 -11.26 -8.05
N ILE A 88 -8.26 -11.29 -7.52
CA ILE A 88 -8.80 -10.18 -6.72
C ILE A 88 -7.99 -9.99 -5.44
N PHE A 89 -7.64 -11.09 -4.75
CA PHE A 89 -6.77 -11.07 -3.59
C PHE A 89 -5.47 -10.31 -3.90
N TYR A 90 -4.71 -10.74 -4.91
CA TYR A 90 -3.45 -10.08 -5.26
C TYR A 90 -3.65 -8.63 -5.74
N ALA A 91 -4.66 -8.36 -6.57
CA ALA A 91 -4.94 -7.02 -7.07
C ALA A 91 -5.32 -6.05 -5.94
N SER A 92 -6.00 -6.53 -4.89
CA SER A 92 -6.49 -5.70 -3.79
C SER A 92 -5.38 -4.92 -3.08
N GLY A 93 -4.25 -5.57 -2.75
CA GLY A 93 -3.11 -4.92 -2.12
C GLY A 93 -2.50 -3.82 -2.99
N ALA A 94 -2.30 -4.10 -4.29
CA ALA A 94 -1.78 -3.12 -5.24
C ALA A 94 -2.70 -1.90 -5.35
N PHE A 95 -4.01 -2.11 -5.57
CA PHE A 95 -4.97 -1.01 -5.69
C PHE A 95 -5.14 -0.21 -4.41
N ALA A 96 -5.15 -0.87 -3.25
CA ALA A 96 -5.23 -0.17 -1.97
C ALA A 96 -4.02 0.75 -1.74
N SER A 97 -2.80 0.24 -1.98
CA SER A 97 -1.58 1.06 -1.87
C SER A 97 -1.52 2.21 -2.87
N MET A 98 -2.20 2.11 -4.02
CA MET A 98 -2.30 3.21 -4.99
C MET A 98 -3.26 4.30 -4.53
N PHE A 99 -4.47 3.93 -4.12
CA PHE A 99 -5.57 4.88 -3.99
C PHE A 99 -5.86 5.33 -2.56
N VAL A 100 -5.63 4.50 -1.55
CA VAL A 100 -5.91 4.88 -0.15
C VAL A 100 -5.08 6.10 0.30
N PRO A 101 -3.81 6.30 -0.10
CA PRO A 101 -3.06 7.50 0.25
C PRO A 101 -3.67 8.80 -0.27
N THR A 102 -4.50 8.75 -1.33
CA THR A 102 -5.14 9.95 -1.91
C THR A 102 -6.14 10.61 -0.94
N VAL A 103 -6.58 9.90 0.10
CA VAL A 103 -7.37 10.47 1.20
C VAL A 103 -6.64 11.64 1.87
N CYS A 104 -5.30 11.66 1.83
CA CYS A 104 -4.48 12.76 2.35
C CYS A 104 -4.59 14.05 1.54
N LEU A 105 -5.16 14.04 0.33
CA LEU A 105 -5.40 15.25 -0.45
C LEU A 105 -6.40 16.19 0.23
N ILE A 106 -7.38 15.63 0.95
CA ILE A 106 -8.39 16.42 1.68
C ILE A 106 -7.74 17.29 2.77
N PRO A 107 -6.98 16.74 3.74
CA PRO A 107 -6.26 17.57 4.69
C PRO A 107 -5.14 18.40 4.04
N ALA A 108 -4.51 17.94 2.96
CA ALA A 108 -3.51 18.73 2.24
C ALA A 108 -4.10 20.03 1.67
N ALA A 109 -5.30 19.98 1.10
CA ALA A 109 -6.01 21.15 0.58
C ALA A 109 -6.28 22.20 1.68
N LYS A 110 -6.57 21.75 2.91
CA LYS A 110 -6.78 22.63 4.06
C LYS A 110 -5.49 23.32 4.55
N LEU A 111 -4.33 22.70 4.32
CA LEU A 111 -3.02 23.28 4.67
C LEU A 111 -2.47 24.23 3.59
N GLY A 112 -3.18 24.39 2.47
CA GLY A 112 -2.84 25.31 1.40
C GLY A 112 -2.39 24.64 0.11
N THR A 113 -2.39 25.44 -0.96
CA THR A 113 -2.16 24.97 -2.34
C THR A 113 -0.82 24.27 -2.54
N GLN A 114 0.25 24.76 -1.92
CA GLN A 114 1.58 24.15 -2.04
C GLN A 114 1.61 22.73 -1.45
N THR A 115 1.05 22.55 -0.26
CA THR A 115 0.93 21.24 0.40
C THR A 115 0.07 20.28 -0.41
N PHE A 116 -1.05 20.77 -0.94
CA PHE A 116 -1.91 20.00 -1.83
C PHE A 116 -1.15 19.51 -3.08
N LEU A 117 -0.47 20.41 -3.79
CA LEU A 117 0.30 20.07 -4.99
C LEU A 117 1.41 19.08 -4.69
N PHE A 118 2.11 19.23 -3.55
CA PHE A 118 3.13 18.29 -3.11
C PHE A 118 2.55 16.88 -2.89
N VAL A 119 1.46 16.77 -2.13
CA VAL A 119 0.82 15.47 -1.86
C VAL A 119 0.19 14.87 -3.12
N LEU A 120 -0.33 15.70 -4.02
CA LEU A 120 -0.83 15.27 -5.33
C LEU A 120 0.26 14.64 -6.17
N LEU A 121 1.42 15.32 -6.29
CA LEU A 121 2.59 14.77 -6.98
C LEU A 121 3.05 13.46 -6.35
N LEU A 122 3.06 13.38 -5.02
CA LEU A 122 3.42 12.17 -4.28
C LEU A 122 2.44 11.01 -4.60
N CYS A 123 1.14 11.28 -4.66
CA CYS A 123 0.12 10.28 -5.01
C CYS A 123 0.26 9.81 -6.47
N ILE A 124 0.44 10.75 -7.41
CA ILE A 124 0.64 10.43 -8.83
C ILE A 124 1.91 9.59 -9.00
N GLY A 125 3.02 10.00 -8.37
CA GLY A 125 4.27 9.25 -8.38
C GLY A 125 4.10 7.82 -7.85
N ASN A 126 3.41 7.66 -6.72
CA ASN A 126 3.10 6.34 -6.16
C ASN A 126 2.29 5.46 -7.13
N ILE A 127 1.26 6.02 -7.77
CA ILE A 127 0.44 5.29 -8.75
C ILE A 127 1.30 4.85 -9.94
N ILE A 128 2.10 5.75 -10.52
CA ILE A 128 2.99 5.45 -11.64
C ILE A 128 3.99 4.36 -11.27
N LEU A 129 4.66 4.49 -10.12
CA LEU A 129 5.65 3.52 -9.64
C LEU A 129 5.00 2.16 -9.41
N THR A 130 3.81 2.12 -8.79
CA THR A 130 3.11 0.86 -8.53
C THR A 130 2.65 0.20 -9.84
N LEU A 131 2.14 0.97 -10.80
CA LEU A 131 1.77 0.47 -12.14
C LEU A 131 2.98 -0.03 -12.92
N TYR A 132 4.16 0.57 -12.72
CA TYR A 132 5.39 0.12 -13.35
C TYR A 132 5.94 -1.17 -12.71
N PHE A 133 6.06 -1.22 -11.39
CA PHE A 133 6.73 -2.33 -10.69
C PHE A 133 5.82 -3.52 -10.40
N SER A 134 4.56 -3.29 -10.02
CA SER A 134 3.66 -4.36 -9.56
C SER A 134 3.42 -5.44 -10.63
N PRO A 135 3.21 -5.13 -11.92
CA PRO A 135 3.04 -6.15 -12.96
C PRO A 135 4.30 -6.96 -13.26
N ARG A 136 5.50 -6.42 -12.97
CA ARG A 136 6.79 -7.07 -13.27
C ARG A 136 7.25 -7.99 -12.15
N VAL A 137 7.13 -7.54 -10.90
CA VAL A 137 7.72 -8.22 -9.74
C VAL A 137 6.82 -8.24 -8.50
N GLY A 138 5.70 -7.52 -8.51
CA GLY A 138 4.78 -7.40 -7.38
C GLY A 138 3.50 -8.23 -7.54
N ASP A 139 2.43 -7.75 -6.92
CA ASP A 139 1.19 -8.51 -6.80
C ASP A 139 0.42 -8.63 -8.11
N LEU A 140 0.43 -7.62 -8.97
CA LEU A 140 -0.21 -7.74 -10.29
C LEU A 140 0.50 -8.77 -11.18
N SER A 141 1.79 -9.04 -10.94
CA SER A 141 2.50 -10.16 -11.59
C SER A 141 1.98 -11.52 -11.09
N ARG A 142 1.67 -11.61 -9.79
CA ARG A 142 1.12 -12.83 -9.17
C ARG A 142 -0.34 -13.05 -9.51
N ALA A 143 -1.12 -11.97 -9.65
CA ALA A 143 -2.52 -12.03 -10.04
C ALA A 143 -2.70 -12.65 -11.44
N LYS A 144 -1.71 -12.49 -12.33
CA LYS A 144 -1.74 -13.05 -13.69
C LYS A 144 -1.39 -14.54 -13.77
N ARG A 145 -0.92 -15.16 -12.68
CA ARG A 145 -0.51 -16.56 -12.63
C ARG A 145 -1.55 -17.39 -11.90
#